data_AF-A0A7K2FM39-F1
#
_entry.id   AF-A0A7K2FM39-F1
#
_cell.length_a   1.000
_cell.length_b   1.000
_cell.length_c   1.000
_cell.angle_alpha   90.00
_cell.angle_beta   90.00
_cell.angle_gamma   90.00
#
_symmetry.space_group_name_H-M   'P 1'
#
loop_
_entity.id
_entity.type
_entity.pdbx_description
1 polymer ?
#
loop_
_entity_poly.entity_id
_entity_poly.type
_entity_poly.pdbx_seq_one_letter_code
_entity_poly.pdbx_strand_id
1 'polypeptide(L)'
;GWLPKWGYGTVETNIMTGDPVTPFLTNAYQQGLLKGYEERAYKALRKNADGVPPAGSPAVGREANEEYIADGFAPYVKGRPHAKPGDSDYDHGASATLEYALSDAMLAQMARDLGHHADAVRYAARAQNYRRVFDASTGFFRARDASGAFTGPADPAQSEGFHEGTSWQYQWLVPQDLPGMVDMIGGKQAANDRLDSFFAYADLLKDPAKTARETWVNGPYAYYNADKYNPQNEPDLIAPYTYLSTGQPWKTTDVVHAALTLFTDGPTGMTGNDDLGTMSA
;
A
#
# COMPACT_ATOMS: atom_id res chain seq x y z
N GLY A 1 -7.58 13.03 20.85
CA GLY A 1 -8.21 12.94 19.52
C GLY A 1 -7.88 11.61 18.89
N TRP A 2 -7.89 11.58 17.56
CA TRP A 2 -7.42 10.51 16.69
C TRP A 2 -6.26 11.05 15.85
N LEU A 3 -5.32 10.20 15.47
CA LEU A 3 -4.26 10.64 14.56
C LEU A 3 -4.84 10.84 13.16
N PRO A 4 -4.38 11.86 12.42
CA PRO A 4 -4.90 12.18 11.11
C PRO A 4 -4.53 11.12 10.07
N LYS A 5 -5.38 10.94 9.07
CA LYS A 5 -5.06 10.18 7.84
C LYS A 5 -4.56 11.16 6.78
N TRP A 6 -5.36 12.18 6.51
CA TRP A 6 -5.08 13.25 5.57
C TRP A 6 -5.51 14.60 6.17
N GLY A 7 -4.56 15.28 6.80
CA GLY A 7 -4.81 16.56 7.44
C GLY A 7 -4.66 17.73 6.47
N TYR A 8 -5.71 18.53 6.31
CA TYR A 8 -5.64 19.83 5.63
C TYR A 8 -5.81 20.98 6.62
N GLY A 9 -4.67 21.54 7.04
CA GLY A 9 -4.63 22.56 8.09
C GLY A 9 -5.13 22.01 9.43
N THR A 10 -6.31 22.48 9.87
CA THR A 10 -6.93 22.04 11.13
C THR A 10 -8.06 21.02 10.95
N VAL A 11 -8.30 20.59 9.71
CA VAL A 11 -9.40 19.70 9.35
C VAL A 11 -8.84 18.36 8.89
N GLU A 12 -9.49 17.28 9.31
CA GLU A 12 -9.29 15.95 8.75
C GLU A 12 -10.20 15.80 7.54
N THR A 13 -9.63 15.48 6.38
CA THR A 13 -10.40 15.31 5.13
C THR A 13 -10.80 13.86 4.89
N ASN A 14 -10.17 12.89 5.57
CA ASN A 14 -10.35 11.45 5.37
C ASN A 14 -10.11 11.00 3.91
N ILE A 15 -9.29 11.74 3.16
CA ILE A 15 -8.90 11.37 1.79
C ILE A 15 -7.87 10.24 1.86
N MET A 16 -7.89 9.38 0.85
CA MET A 16 -7.11 8.15 0.75
C MET A 16 -7.49 7.04 1.74
N THR A 17 -6.90 5.87 1.52
CA THR A 17 -7.14 4.64 2.27
C THR A 17 -6.07 4.40 3.33
N GLY A 18 -6.32 3.45 4.24
CA GLY A 18 -5.26 2.88 5.08
C GLY A 18 -5.01 3.59 6.40
N ASP A 19 -3.82 3.36 6.97
CA ASP A 19 -3.36 3.92 8.25
C ASP A 19 -1.94 4.51 8.13
N PRO A 20 -1.73 5.51 7.26
CA PRO A 20 -0.39 6.00 6.88
C PRO A 20 0.36 6.69 8.03
N VAL A 21 -0.32 7.13 9.07
CA VAL A 21 0.33 7.75 10.23
C VAL A 21 1.15 6.75 11.06
N THR A 22 0.75 5.47 11.05
CA THR A 22 1.48 4.39 11.73
C THR A 22 2.87 4.17 11.15
N PRO A 23 3.05 3.90 9.84
CA PRO A 23 4.37 3.79 9.24
C PRO A 23 5.21 5.06 9.43
N PHE A 24 4.60 6.25 9.32
CA PHE A 24 5.30 7.53 9.53
C PHE A 24 5.88 7.66 10.95
N LEU A 25 5.05 7.50 11.99
CA LEU A 25 5.51 7.68 13.38
C LEU A 25 6.43 6.55 13.85
N THR A 26 6.21 5.33 13.39
CA THR A 26 7.12 4.20 13.71
C THR A 26 8.47 4.36 13.01
N ASN A 27 8.52 4.92 11.80
CA ASN A 27 9.77 5.27 11.14
C ASN A 27 10.51 6.41 11.88
N ALA A 28 9.79 7.47 12.27
CA ALA A 28 10.36 8.54 13.11
C ALA A 28 10.89 8.01 14.45
N TYR A 29 10.20 7.03 15.06
CA TYR A 29 10.67 6.32 16.25
C TYR A 29 12.00 5.60 16.01
N GLN A 30 12.09 4.80 14.93
CA GLN A 30 13.31 4.04 14.59
C GLN A 30 14.51 4.98 14.31
N GLN A 31 14.26 6.19 13.82
CA GLN A 31 15.28 7.23 13.64
C GLN A 31 15.62 7.99 14.93
N GLY A 32 15.00 7.69 16.07
CA GLY A 32 15.22 8.36 17.35
C GLY A 32 14.59 9.75 17.47
N LEU A 33 13.75 10.16 16.52
CA LEU A 33 13.13 11.50 16.48
C LEU A 33 12.04 11.67 17.56
N LEU A 34 11.56 10.57 18.14
CA LEU A 34 10.53 10.57 19.18
C LEU A 34 11.09 10.48 20.61
N LYS A 35 12.39 10.78 20.80
CA LYS A 35 13.04 10.68 22.11
C LYS A 35 12.25 11.41 23.21
N GLY A 36 11.84 10.68 24.25
CA GLY A 36 11.03 11.19 25.37
C GLY A 36 9.52 11.22 25.12
N TYR A 37 9.06 10.83 23.93
CA TYR A 37 7.65 10.78 23.53
C TYR A 37 7.23 9.40 22.98
N GLU A 38 8.09 8.40 23.05
CA GLU A 38 7.92 7.09 22.42
C GLU A 38 6.66 6.38 22.93
N GLU A 39 6.48 6.29 24.25
CA GLU A 39 5.29 5.72 24.89
C GLU A 39 4.01 6.49 24.56
N ARG A 40 4.11 7.81 24.40
CA ARG A 40 2.97 8.65 24.03
C ARG A 40 2.56 8.39 22.59
N ALA A 41 3.52 8.30 21.67
CA ALA A 41 3.28 7.96 20.28
C ALA A 41 2.70 6.55 20.17
N TYR A 42 3.28 5.57 20.86
CA TYR A 42 2.79 4.20 20.88
C TYR A 42 1.33 4.10 21.34
N LYS A 43 0.96 4.78 22.43
CA LYS A 43 -0.43 4.81 22.91
C LYS A 43 -1.40 5.41 21.90
N ALA A 44 -0.97 6.43 21.13
CA ALA A 44 -1.80 7.03 20.09
C ALA A 44 -1.97 6.08 18.89
N LEU A 45 -0.88 5.45 18.45
CA LEU A 45 -0.88 4.46 17.37
C LEU A 45 -1.72 3.23 17.72
N ARG A 46 -1.52 2.66 18.91
CA ARG A 46 -2.32 1.54 19.43
C ARG A 46 -3.81 1.89 19.45
N LYS A 47 -4.18 3.11 19.86
CA LYS A 47 -5.57 3.56 19.85
C LYS A 47 -6.14 3.57 18.41
N ASN A 48 -5.36 4.05 17.44
CA ASN A 48 -5.75 4.05 16.03
C ASN A 48 -5.91 2.61 15.50
N ALA A 49 -4.96 1.72 15.80
CA ALA A 49 -4.95 0.35 15.30
C ALA A 49 -6.02 -0.56 15.93
N ASP A 50 -6.37 -0.35 17.19
CA ASP A 50 -7.31 -1.22 17.93
C ASP A 50 -8.74 -0.63 18.06
N GLY A 51 -8.98 0.59 17.59
CA GLY A 51 -10.25 1.27 17.82
C GLY A 51 -10.85 1.90 16.57
N VAL A 52 -12.08 2.36 16.72
CA VAL A 52 -12.81 3.16 15.72
C VAL A 52 -13.18 4.53 16.32
N PRO A 53 -13.01 5.64 15.58
CA PRO A 53 -13.46 6.94 16.05
C PRO A 53 -14.96 7.00 16.32
N PRO A 54 -15.39 7.66 17.43
CA PRO A 54 -16.81 7.83 17.70
C PRO A 54 -17.47 8.67 16.61
N ALA A 55 -18.80 8.57 16.49
CA ALA A 55 -19.58 9.28 15.47
C ALA A 55 -19.31 10.79 15.41
N GLY A 56 -19.12 11.44 16.57
CA GLY A 56 -18.81 12.87 16.66
C GLY A 56 -17.37 13.27 16.33
N SER A 57 -16.48 12.32 16.03
CA SER A 57 -15.11 12.60 15.60
C SER A 57 -15.08 12.93 14.10
N PRO A 58 -14.33 13.94 13.64
CA PRO A 58 -14.16 14.19 12.21
C PRO A 58 -13.38 13.07 11.50
N ALA A 59 -12.42 12.45 12.19
CA ALA A 59 -11.60 11.37 11.63
C ALA A 59 -12.38 10.06 11.49
N VAL A 60 -12.20 9.35 10.38
CA VAL A 60 -12.67 7.97 10.16
C VAL A 60 -11.73 6.92 10.75
N GLY A 61 -10.42 7.22 10.86
CA GLY A 61 -9.42 6.26 11.31
C GLY A 61 -9.28 5.11 10.31
N ARG A 62 -9.06 3.89 10.83
CA ARG A 62 -9.29 2.67 10.05
C ARG A 62 -10.81 2.46 9.95
N GLU A 63 -11.44 2.75 8.81
CA GLU A 63 -12.91 2.80 8.76
C GLU A 63 -13.53 1.41 8.96
N ALA A 64 -12.96 0.38 8.32
CA ALA A 64 -13.41 -1.01 8.40
C ALA A 64 -12.68 -1.82 9.49
N ASN A 65 -12.27 -1.18 10.59
CA ASN A 65 -11.41 -1.82 11.59
C ASN A 65 -12.14 -2.93 12.37
N GLU A 66 -13.45 -2.83 12.53
CA GLU A 66 -14.22 -3.86 13.24
C GLU A 66 -14.16 -5.18 12.48
N GLU A 67 -14.43 -5.15 11.17
CA GLU A 67 -14.33 -6.30 10.27
C GLU A 67 -12.88 -6.76 10.09
N TYR A 68 -11.93 -5.83 9.98
CA TYR A 68 -10.51 -6.19 9.89
C TYR A 68 -10.01 -6.95 11.12
N ILE A 69 -10.44 -6.56 12.32
CA ILE A 69 -10.08 -7.25 13.58
C ILE A 69 -10.81 -8.59 13.70
N ALA A 70 -12.08 -8.66 13.28
CA ALA A 70 -12.89 -9.87 13.40
C ALA A 70 -12.51 -10.95 12.36
N ASP A 71 -12.40 -10.53 11.10
CA ASP A 71 -12.34 -11.42 9.94
C ASP A 71 -10.96 -11.43 9.26
N GLY A 72 -10.10 -10.46 9.61
CA GLY A 72 -8.74 -10.34 9.09
C GLY A 72 -8.65 -9.60 7.75
N PHE A 73 -9.72 -8.96 7.27
CA PHE A 73 -9.72 -8.14 6.07
C PHE A 73 -10.79 -7.04 6.15
N ALA A 74 -10.58 -5.94 5.44
CA ALA A 74 -11.58 -4.92 5.20
C ALA A 74 -12.46 -5.33 4.00
N PRO A 75 -13.80 -5.40 4.14
CA PRO A 75 -14.66 -5.81 3.04
C PRO A 75 -14.82 -4.69 2.00
N TYR A 76 -14.88 -5.07 0.73
CA TYR A 76 -15.31 -4.22 -0.37
C TYR A 76 -16.84 -4.23 -0.47
N VAL A 77 -17.45 -3.06 -0.31
CA VAL A 77 -18.91 -2.89 -0.31
C VAL A 77 -19.29 -1.75 -1.27
N LYS A 78 -19.39 -2.09 -2.55
CA LYS A 78 -19.70 -1.15 -3.63
C LYS A 78 -20.95 -0.33 -3.35
N GLY A 79 -20.81 1.00 -3.39
CA GLY A 79 -21.92 1.94 -3.25
C GLY A 79 -22.44 2.09 -1.81
N ARG A 80 -21.67 1.65 -0.81
CA ARG A 80 -21.97 1.91 0.60
C ARG A 80 -21.95 3.43 0.85
N PRO A 81 -22.97 4.00 1.51
CA PRO A 81 -22.93 5.41 1.90
C PRO A 81 -21.75 5.68 2.82
N HIS A 82 -21.00 6.74 2.53
CA HIS A 82 -19.88 7.16 3.37
C HIS A 82 -20.39 7.71 4.71
N ALA A 83 -19.76 7.28 5.80
CA ALA A 83 -20.13 7.75 7.15
C ALA A 83 -19.69 9.19 7.40
N LYS A 84 -18.61 9.65 6.74
CA LYS A 84 -18.02 10.99 6.86
C LYS A 84 -17.53 11.46 5.49
N PRO A 85 -17.32 12.76 5.25
CA PRO A 85 -16.70 13.25 4.01
C PRO A 85 -15.30 12.67 3.84
N GLY A 86 -14.89 12.50 2.58
CA GLY A 86 -13.61 11.90 2.19
C GLY A 86 -13.82 10.59 1.44
N ASP A 87 -12.81 9.75 1.46
CA ASP A 87 -12.86 8.42 0.87
C ASP A 87 -13.23 7.36 1.92
N SER A 88 -13.62 6.17 1.45
CA SER A 88 -14.03 5.07 2.29
C SER A 88 -13.14 3.85 2.09
N ASP A 89 -12.70 3.25 3.20
CA ASP A 89 -11.94 2.00 3.14
C ASP A 89 -12.83 0.84 2.62
N TYR A 90 -14.17 0.98 2.67
CA TYR A 90 -15.12 0.02 2.09
C TYR A 90 -15.22 0.08 0.56
N ASP A 91 -14.80 1.18 -0.07
CA ASP A 91 -14.66 1.26 -1.53
C ASP A 91 -13.35 0.60 -1.99
N HIS A 92 -12.40 0.40 -1.08
CA HIS A 92 -11.03 -0.03 -1.37
C HIS A 92 -10.54 -1.13 -0.40
N GLY A 93 -11.42 -2.07 -0.06
CA GLY A 93 -11.16 -3.06 1.00
C GLY A 93 -9.90 -3.92 0.81
N ALA A 94 -9.51 -4.21 -0.45
CA ALA A 94 -8.30 -4.97 -0.72
C ALA A 94 -7.04 -4.16 -0.39
N SER A 95 -6.91 -2.94 -0.90
CA SER A 95 -5.77 -2.07 -0.57
C SER A 95 -5.75 -1.70 0.92
N ALA A 96 -6.90 -1.39 1.52
CA ALA A 96 -7.02 -1.13 2.96
C ALA A 96 -6.47 -2.30 3.79
N THR A 97 -6.81 -3.54 3.41
CA THR A 97 -6.31 -4.75 4.09
C THR A 97 -4.79 -4.86 4.02
N LEU A 98 -4.20 -4.56 2.86
CA LEU A 98 -2.74 -4.60 2.64
C LEU A 98 -2.03 -3.50 3.47
N GLU A 99 -2.55 -2.28 3.44
CA GLU A 99 -1.99 -1.14 4.17
C GLU A 99 -2.11 -1.29 5.69
N TYR A 100 -3.23 -1.82 6.19
CA TYR A 100 -3.38 -2.13 7.61
C TYR A 100 -2.41 -3.23 8.05
N ALA A 101 -2.22 -4.26 7.22
CA ALA A 101 -1.27 -5.33 7.53
C ALA A 101 0.18 -4.80 7.61
N LEU A 102 0.57 -3.92 6.70
CA LEU A 102 1.87 -3.23 6.77
C LEU A 102 1.99 -2.37 8.02
N SER A 103 0.96 -1.57 8.32
CA SER A 103 0.91 -0.71 9.50
C SER A 103 1.04 -1.52 10.80
N ASP A 104 0.35 -2.66 10.89
CA ASP A 104 0.44 -3.56 12.03
C ASP A 104 1.84 -4.18 12.16
N ALA A 105 2.52 -4.49 11.04
CA ALA A 105 3.89 -4.99 11.08
C ALA A 105 4.86 -3.98 11.71
N MET A 106 4.75 -2.70 11.32
CA MET A 106 5.59 -1.63 11.84
C MET A 106 5.27 -1.31 13.30
N LEU A 107 3.99 -1.33 13.67
CA LEU A 107 3.58 -1.18 15.05
C LEU A 107 4.03 -2.36 15.93
N ALA A 108 4.06 -3.58 15.39
CA ALA A 108 4.58 -4.76 16.10
C ALA A 108 6.05 -4.58 16.50
N GLN A 109 6.86 -4.01 15.60
CA GLN A 109 8.27 -3.72 15.88
C GLN A 109 8.42 -2.67 16.99
N MET A 110 7.69 -1.55 16.89
CA MET A 110 7.71 -0.51 17.93
C MET A 110 7.23 -1.06 19.29
N ALA A 111 6.16 -1.86 19.30
CA ALA A 111 5.65 -2.50 20.52
C ALA A 111 6.69 -3.41 21.17
N ARG A 112 7.42 -4.18 20.36
CA ARG A 112 8.50 -5.06 20.84
C ARG A 112 9.61 -4.27 21.50
N ASP A 113 10.08 -3.22 20.85
CA ASP A 113 11.20 -2.39 21.30
C ASP A 113 10.89 -1.65 22.61
N LEU A 114 9.62 -1.28 22.81
CA LEU A 114 9.12 -0.65 24.04
C LEU A 114 8.72 -1.65 25.16
N GLY A 115 8.81 -2.95 24.92
CA GLY A 115 8.48 -3.98 25.92
C GLY A 115 7.00 -4.37 26.00
N HIS A 116 6.16 -3.90 25.07
CA HIS A 116 4.74 -4.29 24.95
C HIS A 116 4.61 -5.64 24.20
N HIS A 117 5.22 -6.70 24.74
CA HIS A 117 5.39 -7.97 24.04
C HIS A 117 4.07 -8.64 23.62
N ALA A 118 3.01 -8.54 24.42
CA ALA A 118 1.70 -9.09 24.06
C ALA A 118 1.11 -8.39 22.83
N ASP A 119 1.24 -7.06 22.77
CA ASP A 119 0.82 -6.27 21.62
C ASP A 119 1.69 -6.59 20.40
N ALA A 120 3.01 -6.71 20.58
CA ALA A 120 3.93 -7.08 19.49
C ALA A 120 3.56 -8.43 18.84
N VAL A 121 3.25 -9.45 19.64
CA VAL A 121 2.80 -10.76 19.11
C VAL A 121 1.48 -10.62 18.35
N ARG A 122 0.52 -9.90 18.92
CA ARG A 122 -0.80 -9.69 18.32
C ARG A 122 -0.73 -8.92 17.00
N TYR A 123 0.07 -7.86 16.93
CA TYR A 123 0.27 -7.09 15.70
C TYR A 123 1.10 -7.84 14.67
N ALA A 124 2.11 -8.62 15.06
CA ALA A 124 2.84 -9.48 14.13
C ALA A 124 1.93 -10.56 13.50
N ALA A 125 0.95 -11.08 14.25
CA ALA A 125 -0.06 -11.97 13.69
C ALA A 125 -1.00 -11.24 12.70
N ARG A 126 -1.47 -10.04 13.05
CA ARG A 126 -2.31 -9.21 12.14
C ARG A 126 -1.55 -8.73 10.90
N ALA A 127 -0.24 -8.55 10.98
CA ALA A 127 0.61 -8.22 9.84
C ALA A 127 0.58 -9.27 8.72
N GLN A 128 0.12 -10.50 9.00
CA GLN A 128 -0.07 -11.58 8.04
C GLN A 128 -1.44 -11.55 7.35
N ASN A 129 -2.31 -10.59 7.68
CA ASN A 129 -3.66 -10.47 7.12
C ASN A 129 -3.69 -10.18 5.61
N TYR A 130 -2.60 -9.70 5.01
CA TYR A 130 -2.49 -9.57 3.55
C TYR A 130 -2.76 -10.91 2.82
N ARG A 131 -2.48 -12.04 3.47
CA ARG A 131 -2.77 -13.39 2.95
C ARG A 131 -4.27 -13.66 2.85
N ARG A 132 -5.11 -12.96 3.62
CA ARG A 132 -6.57 -13.12 3.60
C ARG A 132 -7.14 -12.72 2.26
N VAL A 133 -6.56 -11.72 1.60
CA VAL A 133 -7.04 -11.21 0.31
C VAL A 133 -6.28 -11.81 -0.88
N PHE A 134 -5.42 -12.81 -0.70
CA PHE A 134 -4.75 -13.48 -1.81
C PHE A 134 -5.62 -14.58 -2.42
N ASP A 135 -6.03 -14.44 -3.68
CA ASP A 135 -6.78 -15.44 -4.41
C ASP A 135 -5.81 -16.34 -5.22
N ALA A 136 -5.62 -17.57 -4.74
CA ALA A 136 -4.76 -18.54 -5.40
C ALA A 136 -5.24 -18.94 -6.82
N SER A 137 -6.52 -18.73 -7.16
CA SER A 137 -7.05 -19.05 -8.49
C SER A 137 -6.61 -18.05 -9.56
N THR A 138 -6.34 -16.81 -9.18
CA THR A 138 -5.79 -15.77 -10.06
C THR A 138 -4.30 -15.56 -9.82
N GLY A 139 -3.81 -15.93 -8.63
CA GLY A 139 -2.44 -15.67 -8.19
C GLY A 139 -2.19 -14.21 -7.84
N PHE A 140 -3.24 -13.44 -7.55
CA PHE A 140 -3.18 -12.01 -7.18
C PHE A 140 -4.02 -11.72 -5.94
N PHE A 141 -3.78 -10.56 -5.33
CA PHE A 141 -4.70 -10.03 -4.33
C PHE A 141 -6.04 -9.67 -4.97
N ARG A 142 -7.15 -9.94 -4.29
CA ARG A 142 -8.51 -9.60 -4.73
C ARG A 142 -9.35 -9.15 -3.56
N ALA A 143 -10.25 -8.20 -3.83
CA ALA A 143 -11.25 -7.77 -2.87
C ALA A 143 -12.15 -8.93 -2.41
N ARG A 144 -12.57 -8.86 -1.16
CA ARG A 144 -13.61 -9.72 -0.59
C ARG A 144 -14.83 -8.90 -0.21
N ASP A 145 -16.02 -9.41 -0.46
CA ASP A 145 -17.25 -8.77 -0.01
C ASP A 145 -17.52 -9.02 1.49
N ALA A 146 -18.62 -8.47 2.00
CA ALA A 146 -19.05 -8.65 3.39
C ALA A 146 -19.40 -10.10 3.77
N SER A 147 -19.59 -11.01 2.80
CA SER A 147 -19.73 -12.46 3.07
C SER A 147 -18.38 -13.17 3.18
N GLY A 148 -17.29 -12.48 2.86
CA GLY A 148 -15.95 -13.01 2.77
C GLY A 148 -15.64 -13.70 1.45
N ALA A 149 -16.53 -13.67 0.46
CA ALA A 149 -16.25 -14.23 -0.87
C ALA A 149 -15.37 -13.27 -1.69
N PHE A 150 -14.45 -13.81 -2.51
CA PHE A 150 -13.74 -13.00 -3.48
C PHE A 150 -14.73 -12.40 -4.49
N THR A 151 -14.56 -11.12 -4.80
CA THR A 151 -15.49 -10.35 -5.64
C THR A 151 -14.73 -9.50 -6.68
N GLY A 152 -15.49 -8.87 -7.58
CA GLY A 152 -14.96 -8.14 -8.73
C GLY A 152 -14.41 -9.06 -9.83
N PRO A 153 -13.91 -8.48 -10.94
CA PRO A 153 -13.30 -9.23 -12.03
C PRO A 153 -12.13 -10.13 -11.56
N ALA A 154 -11.95 -11.26 -12.24
CA ALA A 154 -10.80 -12.14 -12.01
C ALA A 154 -9.53 -11.64 -12.72
N ASP A 155 -9.69 -10.78 -13.74
CA ASP A 155 -8.58 -10.12 -14.41
C ASP A 155 -7.94 -9.09 -13.44
N PRO A 156 -6.68 -9.29 -13.01
CA PRO A 156 -6.01 -8.38 -12.09
C PRO A 156 -5.81 -6.97 -12.66
N ALA A 157 -5.86 -6.77 -13.97
CA ALA A 157 -5.77 -5.45 -14.60
C ALA A 157 -7.09 -4.65 -14.52
N GLN A 158 -8.20 -5.33 -14.27
CA GLN A 158 -9.54 -4.77 -14.10
C GLN A 158 -10.07 -4.93 -12.67
N SER A 159 -9.16 -5.12 -11.71
CA SER A 159 -9.51 -5.45 -10.34
C SER A 159 -10.32 -4.33 -9.65
N GLU A 160 -11.26 -4.72 -8.79
CA GLU A 160 -11.96 -3.80 -7.90
C GLU A 160 -11.39 -3.85 -6.48
N GLY A 161 -11.70 -2.83 -5.67
CA GLY A 161 -11.37 -2.76 -4.25
C GLY A 161 -9.93 -2.33 -3.95
N PHE A 162 -9.25 -1.71 -4.90
CA PHE A 162 -7.95 -1.06 -4.72
C PHE A 162 -8.11 0.45 -4.89
N HIS A 163 -7.35 1.25 -4.15
CA HIS A 163 -7.38 2.72 -4.25
C HIS A 163 -6.26 3.21 -5.16
N GLU A 164 -6.64 3.90 -6.24
CA GLU A 164 -5.75 4.44 -7.28
C GLU A 164 -4.77 3.40 -7.83
N GLY A 165 -5.26 2.19 -8.08
CA GLY A 165 -4.41 1.16 -8.67
C GLY A 165 -5.15 -0.13 -8.91
N THR A 166 -4.41 -1.10 -9.44
CA THR A 166 -4.89 -2.45 -9.71
C THR A 166 -4.21 -3.49 -8.82
N SER A 167 -4.67 -4.74 -8.89
CA SER A 167 -4.02 -5.87 -8.22
C SER A 167 -2.58 -6.07 -8.69
N TRP A 168 -2.23 -5.68 -9.91
CA TRP A 168 -0.85 -5.73 -10.41
C TRP A 168 0.07 -4.80 -9.63
N GLN A 169 -0.40 -3.59 -9.37
CA GLN A 169 0.37 -2.54 -8.70
C GLN A 169 0.49 -2.85 -7.19
N TYR A 170 -0.63 -3.19 -6.56
CA TYR A 170 -0.65 -3.56 -5.13
C TYR A 170 -0.01 -4.91 -4.81
N GLN A 171 0.29 -5.76 -5.81
CA GLN A 171 0.95 -7.06 -5.58
C GLN A 171 2.25 -6.94 -4.77
N TRP A 172 2.93 -5.80 -4.91
CA TRP A 172 4.24 -5.57 -4.32
C TRP A 172 4.18 -4.87 -2.95
N LEU A 173 2.99 -4.47 -2.47
CA LEU A 173 2.78 -3.82 -1.17
C LEU A 173 2.78 -4.80 0.00
N VAL A 174 3.85 -5.59 0.12
CA VAL A 174 4.11 -6.49 1.26
C VAL A 174 5.57 -6.41 1.73
N PRO A 175 6.14 -5.21 1.96
CA PRO A 175 7.55 -5.09 2.34
C PRO A 175 7.85 -5.74 3.71
N GLN A 176 6.83 -5.92 4.55
CA GLN A 176 6.94 -6.61 5.84
C GLN A 176 7.18 -8.12 5.73
N ASP A 177 6.83 -8.75 4.60
CA ASP A 177 6.97 -10.20 4.39
C ASP A 177 7.17 -10.53 2.89
N LEU A 178 8.23 -9.96 2.31
CA LEU A 178 8.59 -10.22 0.91
C LEU A 178 8.82 -11.70 0.61
N PRO A 179 9.52 -12.50 1.45
CA PRO A 179 9.64 -13.94 1.21
C PRO A 179 8.29 -14.63 1.15
N GLY A 180 7.38 -14.31 2.08
CA GLY A 180 6.04 -14.87 2.11
C GLY A 180 5.18 -14.48 0.90
N MET A 181 5.35 -13.27 0.37
CA MET A 181 4.71 -12.82 -0.88
C MET A 181 5.27 -13.56 -2.10
N VAL A 182 6.60 -13.66 -2.21
CA VAL A 182 7.29 -14.38 -3.30
C VAL A 182 6.88 -15.85 -3.34
N ASP A 183 6.75 -16.50 -2.17
CA ASP A 183 6.30 -17.89 -2.08
C ASP A 183 4.86 -18.07 -2.59
N MET A 184 3.95 -17.11 -2.29
CA MET A 184 2.57 -17.16 -2.80
C MET A 184 2.48 -17.01 -4.33
N ILE A 185 3.43 -16.31 -4.96
CA ILE A 185 3.51 -16.19 -6.43
C ILE A 185 4.04 -17.48 -7.07
N GLY A 186 4.70 -18.36 -6.31
CA GLY A 186 5.33 -19.58 -6.81
C GLY A 186 6.86 -19.57 -6.74
N GLY A 187 7.44 -18.71 -5.91
CA GLY A 187 8.87 -18.62 -5.65
C GLY A 187 9.59 -17.60 -6.54
N LYS A 188 10.91 -17.50 -6.35
CA LYS A 188 11.75 -16.42 -6.92
C LYS A 188 11.67 -16.31 -8.44
N GLN A 189 11.65 -17.43 -9.16
CA GLN A 189 11.59 -17.41 -10.63
C GLN A 189 10.25 -16.82 -11.11
N ALA A 190 9.13 -17.32 -10.60
CA ALA A 190 7.80 -16.82 -10.96
C ALA A 190 7.62 -15.34 -10.58
N ALA A 191 8.15 -14.92 -9.42
CA ALA A 191 8.17 -13.52 -9.03
C ALA A 191 8.99 -12.65 -9.99
N ASN A 192 10.18 -13.10 -10.40
CA ASN A 192 11.00 -12.38 -11.39
C ASN A 192 10.34 -12.30 -12.77
N ASP A 193 9.73 -13.38 -13.24
CA ASP A 193 9.00 -13.38 -14.52
C ASP A 193 7.81 -12.41 -14.49
N ARG A 194 7.12 -12.34 -13.34
CA ARG A 194 6.03 -11.39 -13.12
C ARG A 194 6.53 -9.94 -13.08
N LEU A 195 7.63 -9.67 -12.37
CA LEU A 195 8.26 -8.34 -12.37
C LEU A 195 8.72 -7.95 -13.80
N ASP A 196 9.29 -8.89 -14.55
CA ASP A 196 9.73 -8.65 -15.94
C ASP A 196 8.56 -8.24 -16.83
N SER A 197 7.41 -8.90 -16.68
CA SER A 197 6.17 -8.53 -17.36
C SER A 197 5.61 -7.18 -16.89
N PHE A 198 5.64 -6.94 -15.57
CA PHE A 198 5.12 -5.73 -14.95
C PHE A 198 5.89 -4.47 -15.37
N PHE A 199 7.22 -4.56 -15.47
CA PHE A 199 8.08 -3.47 -15.92
C PHE A 199 8.27 -3.43 -17.44
N ALA A 200 7.66 -4.34 -18.21
CA ALA A 200 7.95 -4.50 -19.64
C ALA A 200 9.47 -4.59 -19.92
N TYR A 201 10.18 -5.39 -19.10
CA TYR A 201 11.64 -5.35 -18.98
C TYR A 201 12.37 -5.63 -20.31
N ALA A 202 11.82 -6.50 -21.15
CA ALA A 202 12.39 -6.78 -22.47
C ALA A 202 12.39 -5.57 -23.42
N ASP A 203 11.40 -4.69 -23.31
CA ASP A 203 11.34 -3.45 -24.11
C ASP A 203 12.14 -2.33 -23.44
N LEU A 204 12.13 -2.30 -22.11
CA LEU A 204 12.98 -1.40 -21.32
C LEU A 204 14.46 -1.54 -21.70
N LEU A 205 14.95 -2.77 -21.89
CA LEU A 205 16.34 -3.00 -22.30
C LEU A 205 16.68 -2.47 -23.71
N LYS A 206 15.67 -2.27 -24.57
CA LYS A 206 15.86 -1.74 -25.94
C LYS A 206 15.84 -0.22 -25.95
N ASP A 207 14.88 0.37 -25.23
CA ASP A 207 14.70 1.82 -25.16
C ASP A 207 14.04 2.21 -23.82
N PRO A 208 14.86 2.45 -22.76
CA PRO A 208 14.36 2.73 -21.42
C PRO A 208 13.42 3.94 -21.37
N ALA A 209 13.78 5.00 -22.10
CA ALA A 209 13.06 6.27 -22.07
C ALA A 209 11.72 6.19 -22.82
N LYS A 210 11.68 5.41 -23.91
CA LYS A 210 10.43 5.15 -24.63
C LYS A 210 9.50 4.23 -23.85
N THR A 211 10.02 3.13 -23.29
CA THR A 211 9.21 2.22 -22.47
C THR A 211 8.59 2.94 -21.27
N ALA A 212 9.38 3.76 -20.57
CA ALA A 212 8.84 4.57 -19.48
C ALA A 212 7.70 5.48 -19.95
N ARG A 213 7.89 6.24 -21.04
CA ARG A 213 6.88 7.22 -21.50
C ARG A 213 5.65 6.62 -22.16
N GLU A 214 5.79 5.51 -22.89
CA GLU A 214 4.71 4.98 -23.74
C GLU A 214 4.05 3.72 -23.16
N THR A 215 4.71 3.01 -22.23
CA THR A 215 4.18 1.76 -21.65
C THR A 215 3.74 1.93 -20.20
N TRP A 216 4.50 2.66 -19.39
CA TRP A 216 4.20 2.83 -17.97
C TRP A 216 3.24 4.00 -17.70
N VAL A 217 3.28 5.02 -18.56
CA VAL A 217 2.51 6.25 -18.39
C VAL A 217 1.33 6.27 -19.35
N ASN A 218 0.14 6.04 -18.82
CA ASN A 218 -1.11 6.00 -19.60
C ASN A 218 -1.92 7.31 -19.52
N GLY A 219 -1.36 8.34 -18.88
CA GLY A 219 -1.98 9.64 -18.62
C GLY A 219 -1.84 10.03 -17.15
N PRO A 220 -1.96 11.34 -16.82
CA PRO A 220 -1.63 11.87 -15.49
C PRO A 220 -2.52 11.36 -14.35
N TYR A 221 -3.70 10.80 -14.66
CA TYR A 221 -4.68 10.32 -13.65
C TYR A 221 -5.25 8.93 -13.99
N ALA A 222 -4.57 8.17 -14.86
CA ALA A 222 -5.06 6.90 -15.40
C ALA A 222 -4.62 5.71 -14.52
N TYR A 223 -5.09 5.66 -13.27
CA TYR A 223 -4.58 4.71 -12.27
C TYR A 223 -5.21 3.31 -12.31
N TYR A 224 -6.44 3.15 -12.81
CA TYR A 224 -7.27 1.95 -12.56
C TYR A 224 -7.31 0.89 -13.67
N ASN A 225 -6.55 1.05 -14.75
CA ASN A 225 -6.61 0.13 -15.89
C ASN A 225 -5.20 -0.16 -16.44
N ALA A 226 -4.34 -0.68 -15.57
CA ALA A 226 -2.96 -1.00 -15.89
C ALA A 226 -2.58 -2.37 -15.33
N ASP A 227 -1.97 -3.20 -16.17
CA ASP A 227 -1.21 -4.40 -15.79
C ASP A 227 0.29 -4.12 -15.69
N LYS A 228 0.68 -2.86 -15.88
CA LYS A 228 2.07 -2.38 -15.91
C LYS A 228 2.34 -1.45 -14.74
N TYR A 229 3.62 -1.33 -14.45
CA TYR A 229 4.17 -0.37 -13.50
C TYR A 229 3.78 1.07 -13.87
N ASN A 230 3.39 1.85 -12.87
CA ASN A 230 3.24 3.29 -12.98
C ASN A 230 4.19 4.00 -11.98
N PRO A 231 5.31 4.57 -12.42
CA PRO A 231 6.27 5.25 -11.55
C PRO A 231 5.76 6.57 -10.95
N GLN A 232 4.55 7.02 -11.28
CA GLN A 232 3.95 8.27 -10.79
C GLN A 232 2.90 8.04 -9.69
N ASN A 233 2.90 6.86 -9.08
CA ASN A 233 1.83 6.45 -8.19
C ASN A 233 2.42 5.69 -7.00
N GLU A 234 1.95 6.01 -5.80
CA GLU A 234 2.55 5.59 -4.53
C GLU A 234 2.61 4.08 -4.31
N PRO A 235 1.57 3.28 -4.66
CA PRO A 235 1.61 1.83 -4.45
C PRO A 235 2.76 1.14 -5.17
N ASP A 236 3.27 1.76 -6.23
CA ASP A 236 4.26 1.19 -7.14
C ASP A 236 5.71 1.56 -6.77
N LEU A 237 5.93 2.58 -5.94
CA LEU A 237 7.27 3.14 -5.65
C LEU A 237 8.26 2.09 -5.12
N ILE A 238 7.78 1.11 -4.35
CA ILE A 238 8.63 0.07 -3.78
C ILE A 238 8.87 -1.13 -4.72
N ALA A 239 8.05 -1.28 -5.77
CA ALA A 239 8.05 -2.46 -6.63
C ALA A 239 9.43 -2.76 -7.25
N PRO A 240 10.19 -1.78 -7.79
CA PRO A 240 11.51 -2.03 -8.40
C PRO A 240 12.52 -2.69 -7.44
N TYR A 241 12.39 -2.41 -6.15
CA TYR A 241 13.31 -2.91 -5.12
C TYR A 241 13.02 -4.38 -4.75
N THR A 242 11.90 -4.96 -5.21
CA THR A 242 11.62 -6.39 -5.05
C THR A 242 12.71 -7.25 -5.70
N TYR A 243 13.30 -6.81 -6.81
CA TYR A 243 14.42 -7.49 -7.47
C TYR A 243 15.65 -7.68 -6.58
N LEU A 244 15.88 -6.78 -5.61
CA LEU A 244 16.95 -6.93 -4.63
C LEU A 244 16.76 -8.21 -3.79
N SER A 245 15.51 -8.52 -3.44
CA SER A 245 15.14 -9.65 -2.59
C SER A 245 15.04 -10.98 -3.36
N THR A 246 14.81 -10.92 -4.68
CA THR A 246 14.70 -12.10 -5.54
C THR A 246 16.01 -12.47 -6.25
N GLY A 247 17.09 -11.72 -6.02
CA GLY A 247 18.45 -12.04 -6.48
C GLY A 247 18.80 -11.50 -7.87
N GLN A 248 18.10 -10.49 -8.36
CA GLN A 248 18.38 -9.84 -9.65
C GLN A 248 18.57 -8.31 -9.51
N PRO A 249 19.45 -7.84 -8.62
CA PRO A 249 19.53 -6.42 -8.23
C PRO A 249 19.86 -5.46 -9.38
N TRP A 250 20.54 -5.93 -10.45
CA TRP A 250 20.83 -5.10 -11.63
C TRP A 250 19.54 -4.62 -12.31
N LYS A 251 18.46 -5.41 -12.25
CA LYS A 251 17.16 -5.01 -12.82
C LYS A 251 16.53 -3.84 -12.07
N THR A 252 16.76 -3.72 -10.76
CA THR A 252 16.36 -2.51 -10.01
C THR A 252 17.02 -1.28 -10.60
N THR A 253 18.33 -1.32 -10.87
CA THR A 253 19.06 -0.20 -11.47
C THR A 253 18.48 0.19 -12.83
N ASP A 254 18.24 -0.79 -13.70
CA ASP A 254 17.67 -0.55 -15.03
C ASP A 254 16.28 0.12 -14.95
N VAL A 255 15.40 -0.42 -14.09
CA VAL A 255 14.02 0.09 -13.91
C VAL A 255 14.03 1.50 -13.33
N VAL A 256 14.80 1.74 -12.27
CA VAL A 256 14.90 3.07 -11.65
C VAL A 256 15.48 4.09 -12.62
N HIS A 257 16.52 3.74 -13.37
CA HIS A 257 17.11 4.63 -14.37
C HIS A 257 16.13 4.96 -15.50
N ALA A 258 15.31 4.00 -15.94
CA ALA A 258 14.25 4.24 -16.91
C ALA A 258 13.18 5.19 -16.33
N ALA A 259 12.73 4.96 -15.09
CA ALA A 259 11.73 5.81 -14.43
C ALA A 259 12.21 7.26 -14.29
N LEU A 260 13.48 7.47 -13.95
CA LEU A 260 14.09 8.80 -13.83
C LEU A 260 14.04 9.61 -15.14
N THR A 261 13.91 8.96 -16.31
CA THR A 261 13.76 9.68 -17.58
C THR A 261 12.43 10.43 -17.74
N LEU A 262 11.45 10.14 -16.88
CA LEU A 262 10.17 10.85 -16.83
C LEU A 262 10.28 12.21 -16.17
N PHE A 263 11.32 12.42 -15.34
CA PHE A 263 11.49 13.64 -14.57
C PHE A 263 12.49 14.58 -15.26
N THR A 264 12.15 15.87 -15.35
CA THR A 264 13.03 16.92 -15.90
C THR A 264 12.96 18.18 -15.04
N ASP A 265 13.88 19.12 -15.26
CA ASP A 265 13.92 20.41 -14.56
C ASP A 265 12.98 21.47 -15.18
N GLY A 266 12.15 21.07 -16.16
CA GLY A 266 11.20 21.94 -16.83
C GLY A 266 9.88 22.13 -16.07
N PRO A 267 9.05 23.13 -16.43
CA PRO A 267 7.74 23.36 -15.81
C PRO A 267 6.74 22.21 -15.95
N THR A 268 6.97 21.29 -16.89
CA THR A 268 6.20 20.05 -17.10
C THR A 268 7.04 18.81 -16.78
N GLY A 269 8.02 18.97 -15.88
CA GLY A 269 9.04 17.98 -15.60
C GLY A 269 8.60 16.82 -14.73
N MET A 270 7.31 16.62 -14.59
CA MET A 270 6.68 15.50 -13.91
C MET A 270 5.42 15.14 -14.68
N THR A 271 5.20 13.85 -14.86
CA THR A 271 4.16 13.33 -15.74
C THR A 271 2.82 13.11 -15.03
N GLY A 272 2.78 13.29 -13.70
CA GLY A 272 1.64 13.09 -12.81
C GLY A 272 1.69 14.03 -11.60
N ASN A 273 1.05 13.64 -10.50
CA ASN A 273 1.08 14.40 -9.26
C ASN A 273 2.42 14.27 -8.53
N ASP A 274 2.80 15.31 -7.78
CA ASP A 274 3.92 15.24 -6.83
C ASP A 274 3.52 14.61 -5.48
N ASP A 275 2.22 14.70 -5.17
CA ASP A 275 1.60 14.28 -3.92
C ASP A 275 2.36 14.72 -2.68
N LEU A 276 2.43 16.05 -2.52
CA LEU A 276 3.04 16.74 -1.38
C LEU A 276 4.53 16.39 -1.17
N GLY A 277 5.26 16.16 -2.26
CA GLY A 277 6.68 15.82 -2.26
C GLY A 277 6.98 14.32 -2.22
N THR A 278 5.95 13.46 -2.29
CA THR A 278 6.14 12.00 -2.30
C THR A 278 6.90 11.53 -3.53
N MET A 279 6.57 12.04 -4.72
CA MET A 279 7.29 11.68 -5.96
C MET A 279 8.67 12.35 -6.05
N SER A 280 8.81 13.55 -5.47
CA SER A 280 10.07 14.28 -5.45
C SER A 280 11.15 13.70 -4.53
N ALA A 281 10.76 12.94 -3.48
CA ALA A 281 11.65 12.39 -2.45
C ALA A 281 12.37 11.10 -2.89
#